data_AF-A0AAD1DVQ3-F1
#
_entry.id   AF-A0AAD1DVQ3-F1
#
_cell.length_a   1.000
_cell.length_b   1.000
_cell.length_c   1.000
_cell.angle_alpha   90.00
_cell.angle_beta   90.00
_cell.angle_gamma   90.00
#
_symmetry.space_group_name_H-M   'P 1'
#
loop_
_entity.id
_entity.type
_entity.pdbx_description
1 polymer ?
#
loop_
_entity_poly.entity_id
_entity_poly.type
_entity_poly.pdbx_seq_one_letter_code
_entity_poly.pdbx_strand_id
1 'polypeptide(L)'
;MKSLRITLGVAAIALGTFTAFSFAPAKADQDTGIFYRNADGSMGDPYNPSLHPCAGASPVCAQEYDLETELPTGQNQIPGVKQ
;
A
#
# COMPACT_ATOMS: atom_id res chain seq x y z
N MET A 1 1.13 -6.78 -60.44
CA MET A 1 0.35 -6.83 -59.19
C MET A 1 1.31 -6.69 -58.01
N LYS A 2 0.85 -6.06 -56.93
CA LYS A 2 1.54 -5.06 -56.08
C LYS A 2 2.54 -5.66 -55.07
N SER A 3 3.78 -5.17 -55.08
CA SER A 3 4.81 -5.45 -54.07
C SER A 3 4.47 -4.73 -52.76
N LEU A 4 4.17 -5.47 -51.70
CA LEU A 4 3.86 -4.91 -50.39
C LEU A 4 5.17 -4.70 -49.63
N ARG A 5 5.70 -3.48 -49.66
CA ARG A 5 6.81 -3.05 -48.81
C ARG A 5 6.25 -2.79 -47.41
N ILE A 6 6.42 -3.74 -46.49
CA ILE A 6 6.11 -3.56 -45.07
C ILE A 6 7.25 -2.74 -44.48
N THR A 7 7.08 -1.42 -44.45
CA THR A 7 7.95 -0.50 -43.71
C THR A 7 7.76 -0.80 -42.23
N LEU A 8 8.64 -1.63 -41.67
CA LEU A 8 8.64 -2.01 -40.27
C LEU A 8 9.14 -0.84 -39.42
N GLY A 9 8.28 0.16 -39.23
CA GLY A 9 8.46 1.22 -38.24
C GLY A 9 8.25 0.62 -36.86
N VAL A 10 9.29 0.03 -36.28
CA VAL A 10 9.27 -0.39 -34.88
C VAL A 10 9.24 0.88 -34.04
N ALA A 11 8.04 1.22 -33.56
CA ALA A 11 7.84 2.23 -32.55
C ALA A 11 8.72 1.90 -31.34
N ALA A 12 9.49 2.88 -30.88
CA ALA A 12 10.22 2.80 -29.63
C ALA A 12 9.21 2.62 -28.50
N ILE A 13 9.04 1.38 -28.05
CA ILE A 13 8.33 1.09 -26.80
C ILE A 13 9.32 1.52 -25.71
N ALA A 14 9.14 2.74 -25.23
CA ALA A 14 9.69 3.16 -23.95
C ALA A 14 9.04 2.28 -22.89
N LEU A 15 9.66 1.13 -22.62
CA LEU A 15 9.37 0.33 -21.44
C LEU A 15 9.84 1.20 -20.27
N GLY A 16 8.91 2.00 -19.76
CA GLY A 16 9.04 2.65 -18.47
C GLY A 16 9.26 1.56 -17.45
N THR A 17 10.52 1.34 -17.10
CA THR A 17 10.92 0.48 -16.00
C THR A 17 10.48 1.20 -14.73
N PHE A 18 9.21 1.02 -14.37
CA PHE A 18 8.83 1.08 -12.97
C PHE A 18 9.54 -0.10 -12.32
N THR A 19 10.78 0.13 -11.88
CA THR A 19 11.37 -0.68 -10.82
C THR A 19 10.44 -0.49 -9.64
N ALA A 20 9.48 -1.40 -9.50
CA ALA A 20 8.75 -1.57 -8.26
C ALA A 20 9.85 -1.83 -7.22
N PHE A 21 10.10 -0.84 -6.38
CA PHE A 21 10.92 -0.98 -5.20
C PHE A 21 10.31 -2.14 -4.42
N SER A 22 10.91 -3.33 -4.56
CA SER A 22 10.64 -4.45 -3.67
C SER A 22 11.38 -4.11 -2.38
N PHE A 23 10.79 -3.21 -1.60
CA PHE A 23 11.05 -3.09 -0.19
C PHE A 23 10.58 -4.40 0.44
N ALA A 24 11.40 -5.44 0.37
CA ALA A 24 11.40 -6.43 1.43
C ALA A 24 12.03 -5.70 2.61
N PRO A 25 11.27 -5.23 3.62
CA PRO A 25 11.89 -4.54 4.72
C PRO A 25 12.75 -5.58 5.42
N ALA A 26 14.07 -5.41 5.28
CA ALA A 26 14.98 -5.94 6.27
C ALA A 26 14.41 -5.51 7.62
N LYS A 27 14.31 -6.45 8.56
CA LYS A 27 13.97 -6.18 9.96
C LYS A 27 15.01 -5.23 10.55
N ALA A 28 14.95 -3.96 10.18
CA ALA A 28 15.43 -2.88 11.00
C ALA A 28 14.42 -2.77 12.14
N ASP A 29 14.89 -2.49 13.34
CA ASP A 29 14.10 -2.01 14.48
C ASP A 29 13.38 -0.71 14.06
N GLN A 30 12.41 -0.81 13.16
CA GLN A 30 11.53 0.30 12.85
C GLN A 30 10.46 0.30 13.92
N ASP A 31 10.48 1.36 14.72
CA ASP A 31 9.42 1.70 15.66
C ASP A 31 8.11 1.76 14.86
N THR A 32 7.36 0.66 14.91
CA THR A 32 6.10 0.48 14.18
C THR A 32 5.00 0.16 15.18
N GLY A 33 3.78 0.56 14.86
CA GLY A 33 2.62 0.28 15.70
C GLY A 33 1.33 0.19 14.89
N ILE A 34 0.31 -0.43 15.46
CA ILE A 34 -1.00 -0.55 14.83
C ILE A 34 -1.89 0.61 15.28
N PHE A 35 -2.42 1.35 14.32
CA PHE A 35 -3.28 2.52 14.55
C PHE A 35 -4.53 2.43 13.68
N TYR A 36 -5.61 3.09 14.11
CA TYR A 36 -6.79 3.24 13.27
C TYR A 36 -6.45 4.05 12.02
N ARG A 37 -7.07 3.69 10.90
CA ARG A 37 -6.93 4.42 9.64
C ARG A 37 -8.00 5.49 9.57
N ASN A 38 -7.59 6.74 9.46
CA ASN A 38 -8.52 7.86 9.23
C ASN A 38 -9.10 7.81 7.82
N ALA A 39 -10.19 8.54 7.58
CA ALA A 39 -10.87 8.57 6.28
C ALA A 39 -9.99 9.15 5.14
N ASP A 40 -9.06 10.03 5.49
CA ASP A 40 -8.04 10.60 4.60
C ASP A 40 -6.85 9.66 4.36
N GLY A 41 -6.78 8.53 5.07
CA GLY A 41 -5.71 7.55 4.99
C GLY A 41 -4.54 7.78 5.96
N SER A 42 -4.57 8.87 6.75
CA SER A 42 -3.55 9.15 7.76
C SER A 42 -3.64 8.21 8.97
N MET A 43 -2.59 8.23 9.80
CA MET A 43 -2.53 7.52 11.07
C MET A 43 -3.49 8.18 12.08
N GLY A 44 -4.40 7.38 12.65
CA GLY A 44 -5.31 7.80 13.71
C GLY A 44 -4.82 7.41 15.10
N ASP A 45 -5.77 7.24 16.03
CA ASP A 45 -5.44 6.82 17.40
C ASP A 45 -4.83 5.41 17.46
N PRO A 46 -4.07 5.08 18.53
CA PRO A 46 -3.59 3.73 18.78
C PRO A 46 -4.71 2.70 18.75
N TYR A 47 -4.48 1.58 18.09
CA TYR A 47 -5.47 0.52 17.99
C TYR A 47 -5.80 -0.05 19.38
N ASN A 48 -7.08 -0.05 19.71
CA ASN A 48 -7.60 -0.53 20.99
C ASN A 48 -8.82 -1.44 20.76
N PRO A 49 -8.60 -2.74 20.56
CA PRO A 49 -9.68 -3.69 20.28
C PRO A 49 -10.64 -3.91 21.45
N SER A 50 -10.23 -3.56 22.68
CA SER A 50 -11.07 -3.73 23.87
C SER A 50 -12.17 -2.68 23.97
N LEU A 51 -11.91 -1.45 23.48
CA LEU A 51 -12.88 -0.36 23.48
C LEU A 51 -13.59 -0.21 22.13
N HIS A 52 -12.83 -0.33 21.04
CA HIS A 52 -13.32 -0.03 19.69
C HIS A 52 -12.83 -1.09 18.68
N PRO A 53 -13.29 -2.34 18.78
CA PRO A 53 -12.86 -3.39 17.86
C PRO A 53 -13.20 -3.03 16.41
N CYS A 54 -12.32 -3.42 15.49
CA CYS A 54 -12.63 -3.40 14.06
C CYS A 54 -13.51 -4.61 13.73
N ALA A 55 -14.73 -4.39 13.24
CA ALA A 55 -15.63 -5.47 12.86
C ALA A 55 -16.08 -5.35 11.39
N GLY A 56 -16.16 -6.48 10.70
CA GLY A 56 -16.49 -6.56 9.27
C GLY A 56 -15.28 -6.95 8.41
N ALA A 57 -15.47 -6.93 7.08
CA ALA A 57 -14.48 -7.43 6.12
C ALA A 57 -13.86 -6.34 5.21
N SER A 58 -14.44 -5.13 5.16
CA SER A 58 -13.96 -4.01 4.34
C SER A 58 -14.65 -2.72 4.80
N PRO A 59 -13.99 -1.55 4.80
CA PRO A 59 -12.61 -1.25 4.37
C PRO A 59 -11.53 -1.63 5.41
N VAL A 60 -10.28 -1.16 5.25
CA VAL A 60 -9.24 -1.27 6.30
C VAL A 60 -9.58 -0.30 7.44
N CYS A 61 -9.73 -0.84 8.65
CA CYS A 61 -10.09 -0.10 9.87
C CYS A 61 -8.85 0.32 10.68
N ALA A 62 -7.88 -0.57 10.82
CA ALA A 62 -6.61 -0.29 11.45
C ALA A 62 -5.49 -0.96 10.65
N GLN A 63 -4.28 -0.43 10.71
CA GLN A 63 -3.12 -0.99 10.03
C GLN A 63 -1.84 -0.55 10.73
N GLU A 64 -0.74 -1.17 10.35
CA GLU A 64 0.57 -0.79 10.86
C GLU A 64 1.09 0.47 10.17
N TYR A 65 1.62 1.37 10.99
CA TYR A 65 2.29 2.59 10.61
C TYR A 65 3.69 2.61 11.18
N ASP A 66 4.60 3.24 10.45
CA ASP A 66 5.92 3.61 10.92
C ASP A 66 5.79 4.85 11.81
N LEU A 67 6.28 4.78 13.05
CA LEU A 67 6.11 5.83 14.06
C LEU A 67 6.98 7.07 13.80
N GLU A 68 8.01 6.94 12.95
CA GLU A 68 8.89 8.05 12.59
C GLU A 68 8.31 8.86 11.43
N THR A 69 7.69 8.19 10.47
CA THR A 69 7.17 8.80 9.23
C THR A 69 5.66 8.98 9.23
N GLU A 70 4.93 8.32 10.15
CA GLU A 70 3.46 8.23 10.21
C GLU A 70 2.84 7.68 8.91
N LEU A 71 3.65 6.99 8.10
CA LEU A 71 3.23 6.40 6.85
C LEU A 71 2.82 4.93 7.05
N PRO A 72 1.83 4.45 6.28
CA PRO A 72 1.41 3.07 6.38
C PRO A 72 2.46 2.13 5.82
N THR A 73 2.82 1.09 6.57
CA THR A 73 3.83 0.10 6.15
C THR A 73 3.27 -0.90 5.13
N GLY A 74 1.93 -0.96 5.02
CA GLY A 74 1.23 -1.96 4.21
C GLY A 74 1.16 -3.35 4.85
N GLN A 75 1.63 -3.48 6.10
CA GLN A 75 1.59 -4.73 6.87
C GLN A 75 0.49 -4.68 7.95
N ASN A 76 0.14 -5.86 8.50
CA ASN A 76 -0.77 -6.02 9.63
C ASN A 76 -2.09 -5.24 9.52
N GLN A 77 -2.72 -5.29 8.33
CA GLN A 77 -4.00 -4.62 8.08
C GLN A 77 -5.16 -5.37 8.74
N ILE A 78 -5.94 -4.64 9.51
CA ILE A 78 -7.14 -5.10 10.20
C ILE A 78 -8.36 -4.55 9.46
N PRO A 79 -9.12 -5.39 8.74
CA PRO A 79 -10.32 -4.98 8.05
C PRO A 79 -11.48 -4.70 9.01
N GLY A 80 -12.47 -3.97 8.51
CA GLY A 80 -13.74 -3.69 9.19
C GLY A 80 -14.04 -2.20 9.31
N VAL A 81 -14.88 -1.86 10.27
CA VAL A 81 -15.15 -0.50 10.73
C VAL A 81 -14.98 -0.43 12.24
N LYS A 82 -14.44 0.70 12.72
CA LYS A 82 -14.30 0.98 14.16
C LYS A 82 -15.70 1.07 14.78
N GLN A 83 -15.97 0.22 15.77
CA GLN A 83 -17.26 0.18 16.50
C GLN A 83 -17.28 1.19 17.65
#